data_AF-A0A852R2F7-F1
#
_entry.id   AF-A0A852R2F7-F1
#
_cell.length_a   1.000
_cell.length_b   1.000
_cell.length_c   1.000
_cell.angle_alpha   90.00
_cell.angle_beta   90.00
_cell.angle_gamma   90.00
#
_symmetry.space_group_name_H-M   'P 1'
#
loop_
_entity.id
_entity.type
_entity.pdbx_description
1 polymer ?
#
loop_
_entity_poly.entity_id
_entity_poly.type
_entity_poly.pdbx_seq_one_letter_code
_entity_poly.pdbx_strand_id
1 'polypeptide(L)' 'MTDLAHRAREARRRLRERAGLRERVRVLEAEVQENRQLNRRIAELTDIVTELLIPLEARDQDRVDDVLARFRSGL' A
#
# COMPACT_ATOMS: atom_id res chain seq x y z
N MET A 1 -4.73 51.09 9.97
CA MET A 1 -5.35 49.90 10.61
C MET A 1 -5.72 48.78 9.62
N THR A 2 -6.04 49.07 8.36
CA THR A 2 -6.48 48.08 7.35
C THR A 2 -5.38 47.17 6.79
N ASP A 3 -4.15 47.67 6.64
CA ASP A 3 -3.01 46.92 6.08
C ASP A 3 -2.54 45.78 7.02
N LEU A 4 -2.44 46.04 8.33
CA LEU A 4 -2.06 45.02 9.31
C LEU A 4 -3.07 43.87 9.37
N ALA A 5 -4.37 44.19 9.32
CA ALA A 5 -5.42 43.19 9.30
C ALA A 5 -5.43 42.37 8.00
N HIS A 6 -5.11 42.99 6.85
CA HIS A 6 -4.97 42.28 5.59
C HIS A 6 -3.78 41.31 5.60
N ARG A 7 -2.60 41.78 6.03
CA ARG A 7 -1.40 40.93 6.17
C ARG A 7 -1.60 39.77 7.14
N ALA A 8 -2.25 40.00 8.27
CA ALA A 8 -2.56 38.94 9.23
C ALA A 8 -3.49 37.86 8.64
N ARG A 9 -4.50 38.27 7.86
CA ARG A 9 -5.39 37.33 7.15
C ARG A 9 -4.63 36.51 6.11
N GLU A 10 -3.76 37.15 5.33
CA GLU A 10 -2.98 36.47 4.31
C GLU A 10 -1.99 35.46 4.91
N ALA A 11 -1.27 35.86 5.98
CA ALA A 11 -0.38 34.96 6.71
C ALA A 11 -1.15 33.73 7.26
N ARG A 12 -2.33 33.97 7.82
CA ARG A 12 -3.20 32.88 8.31
C ARG A 12 -3.69 31.97 7.18
N ARG A 13 -3.98 32.51 5.99
CA ARG A 13 -4.36 31.71 4.82
C ARG A 13 -3.21 30.80 4.40
N ARG A 14 -2.01 31.35 4.23
CA ARG A 14 -0.80 30.60 3.85
C ARG A 14 -0.46 29.50 4.86
N LEU A 15 -0.62 29.76 6.16
CA LEU A 15 -0.41 28.75 7.19
C LEU A 15 -1.42 27.61 7.10
N ARG A 16 -2.71 27.91 6.88
CA ARG A 16 -3.73 26.87 6.68
C ARG A 16 -3.50 26.06 5.42
N GLU A 17 -3.13 26.70 4.31
CA GLU A 17 -2.78 26.03 3.05
C GLU A 17 -1.61 25.06 3.27
N ARG A 18 -0.54 25.51 3.93
CA ARG A 18 0.61 24.65 4.26
C ARG A 18 0.25 23.49 5.18
N ALA A 19 -0.57 23.73 6.20
CA ALA A 19 -1.04 22.67 7.10
C ALA A 19 -1.91 21.64 6.34
N GLY A 20 -2.80 22.10 5.47
CA GLY A 20 -3.62 21.23 4.61
C GLY A 20 -2.78 20.39 3.64
N LEU A 21 -1.73 20.97 3.05
CA LEU A 21 -0.80 20.20 2.21
C LEU A 21 -0.04 19.13 3.00
N ARG A 22 0.41 19.44 4.21
CA ARG A 22 1.09 18.45 5.07
C ARG A 22 0.19 17.28 5.42
N GLU A 23 -1.07 17.53 5.77
CA GLU A 23 -2.01 16.44 6.05
C GLU A 23 -2.28 15.59 4.81
N ARG A 24 -2.45 16.23 3.64
CA ARG A 24 -2.63 15.50 2.38
C ARG A 24 -1.43 14.61 2.05
N VAL A 25 -0.21 15.10 2.24
CA VAL A 25 1.01 14.30 2.05
C VAL A 25 1.04 13.14 3.03
N ARG A 26 0.72 13.36 4.31
CA ARG A 26 0.68 12.30 5.32
C ARG A 26 -0.29 11.18 4.96
N VAL A 27 -1.48 11.53 4.47
CA VAL A 27 -2.48 10.56 4.00
C VAL A 27 -1.97 9.79 2.78
N LEU A 28 -1.45 10.48 1.78
CA LEU A 28 -0.88 9.84 0.59
C LEU A 28 0.30 8.92 0.92
N GLU A 29 1.15 9.31 1.86
CA GLU A 29 2.26 8.46 2.34
C GLU A 29 1.72 7.17 2.97
N ALA A 30 0.67 7.25 3.79
CA ALA A 30 0.03 6.07 4.37
C ALA A 30 -0.56 5.15 3.28
N GLU A 31 -1.32 5.72 2.33
CA GLU A 31 -1.89 4.98 1.20
C GLU A 31 -0.81 4.30 0.34
N VAL A 32 0.33 4.96 0.10
CA VAL A 32 1.45 4.37 -0.64
C VAL A 32 2.09 3.22 0.14
N GLN A 33 2.23 3.33 1.46
CA GLN A 33 2.77 2.23 2.26
C GLN A 33 1.83 1.02 2.27
N GLU A 34 0.52 1.24 2.34
CA GLU A 34 -0.48 0.19 2.21
C GLU A 34 -0.40 -0.46 0.82
N ASN A 35 -0.37 0.33 -0.25
CA ASN A 35 -0.25 -0.18 -1.61
C ASN A 35 1.02 -1.03 -1.81
N ARG A 36 2.15 -0.62 -1.21
CA ARG A 36 3.40 -1.42 -1.24
C ARG A 36 3.25 -2.74 -0.49
N GLN A 37 2.54 -2.78 0.63
CA GLN A 37 2.26 -4.02 1.36
C GLN A 37 1.39 -4.96 0.53
N LEU A 38 0.32 -4.44 -0.07
CA LEU A 38 -0.56 -5.20 -0.95
C LEU A 38 0.18 -5.75 -2.17
N ASN A 39 1.01 -4.94 -2.84
CA ASN A 39 1.78 -5.39 -3.99
C ASN A 39 2.78 -6.50 -3.63
N ARG A 40 3.39 -6.47 -2.45
CA ARG A 40 4.24 -7.60 -1.98
C ARG A 40 3.41 -8.87 -1.82
N ARG A 41 2.22 -8.76 -1.24
CA ARG A 41 1.32 -9.90 -1.05
C ARG A 41 0.84 -10.50 -2.38
N ILE A 42 0.53 -9.64 -3.35
CA ILE A 42 0.21 -10.06 -4.73
C ILE A 42 1.42 -10.76 -5.37
N ALA A 43 2.61 -10.20 -5.15
CA ALA A 43 3.93 -10.81 -5.37
C ALA A 43 3.95 -12.30 -5.04
N GLU A 44 3.88 -12.56 -3.74
CA GLU A 44 3.92 -13.89 -3.12
C GLU A 44 2.83 -14.82 -3.69
N LEU A 45 1.60 -14.33 -3.80
CA LEU A 45 0.49 -15.10 -4.35
C LEU A 45 0.73 -15.52 -5.81
N THR A 46 1.30 -14.63 -6.61
CA THR A 46 1.58 -14.90 -8.03
C THR A 46 2.70 -15.93 -8.16
N ASP A 47 3.72 -15.87 -7.30
CA ASP A 47 4.79 -16.86 -7.26
C ASP A 47 4.22 -18.26 -6.95
N ILE A 48 3.29 -18.36 -6.00
CA ILE A 48 2.64 -19.63 -5.63
C ILE A 48 1.77 -20.15 -6.76
N VAL A 49 0.96 -19.28 -7.37
CA VAL A 49 0.13 -19.67 -8.52
C VAL A 49 1.03 -20.23 -9.63
N THR A 50 2.19 -19.61 -9.87
CA THR A 50 3.17 -20.08 -10.86
C THR A 50 3.75 -21.44 -10.49
N GLU A 51 4.12 -21.66 -9.22
CA GLU A 51 4.61 -22.94 -8.71
C GLU A 51 3.55 -24.06 -8.84
N LEU A 52 2.27 -23.72 -8.68
CA LEU A 52 1.16 -24.67 -8.79
C LEU A 52 0.82 -25.11 -10.21
N LEU A 53 1.22 -24.37 -11.26
CA LEU A 53 0.85 -24.70 -12.64
C LEU A 53 1.34 -26.09 -13.05
N ILE A 54 2.59 -26.43 -12.72
CA ILE A 54 3.21 -27.72 -13.08
C ILE A 54 2.51 -28.92 -12.40
N PRO A 55 2.35 -28.96 -11.07
CA PRO A 55 1.70 -30.10 -10.42
C PRO A 55 0.22 -30.22 -10.78
N LEU A 56 -0.48 -29.11 -11.04
CA LEU A 56 -1.86 -29.14 -11.54
C LEU A 56 -1.96 -29.77 -12.93
N GLU A 57 -1.05 -29.40 -13.85
CA GLU A 57 -0.96 -30.03 -15.18
C GLU A 57 -0.66 -31.53 -15.07
N ALA A 58 0.26 -31.90 -14.18
CA ALA A 58 0.64 -33.29 -13.90
C ALA A 58 -0.41 -34.08 -13.09
N ARG A 59 -1.47 -33.42 -12.59
CA ARG A 59 -2.46 -33.99 -11.65
C ARG A 59 -1.84 -34.58 -10.39
N ASP A 60 -0.75 -33.99 -9.91
CA ASP A 60 -0.02 -34.40 -8.72
C ASP A 60 -0.56 -33.66 -7.49
N GLN A 61 -1.55 -34.28 -6.83
CA GLN A 61 -2.22 -33.66 -5.68
C GLN A 61 -1.29 -33.52 -4.46
N ASP A 62 -0.39 -34.47 -4.24
CA ASP A 62 0.53 -34.44 -3.10
C ASP A 62 1.44 -33.20 -3.16
N ARG A 63 1.94 -32.88 -4.36
CA ARG A 63 2.72 -31.65 -4.58
C ARG A 63 1.90 -30.37 -4.47
N VAL A 64 0.64 -30.38 -4.93
CA VAL A 64 -0.26 -29.24 -4.75
C VAL A 64 -0.44 -28.95 -3.25
N ASP A 65 -0.70 -29.99 -2.46
CA ASP A 65 -0.93 -29.85 -1.03
C ASP A 65 0.31 -29.35 -0.27
N ASP A 66 1.51 -29.78 -0.68
CA ASP A 66 2.79 -29.31 -0.12
C ASP A 66 3.02 -27.81 -0.39
N VAL A 67 2.85 -27.36 -1.65
CA VAL A 67 3.00 -25.94 -2.01
C VAL A 67 2.02 -25.06 -1.23
N LEU A 68 0.76 -25.50 -1.12
CA LEU A 68 -0.26 -24.79 -0.35
C LEU A 68 0.03 -24.80 1.16
N ALA A 69 0.59 -25.89 1.70
CA ALA A 69 0.98 -25.97 3.10
C ALA A 69 2.12 -25.00 3.43
N ARG A 70 3.15 -24.93 2.57
CA ARG A 70 4.25 -23.97 2.69
C ARG A 70 3.74 -22.54 2.71
N PHE A 71 2.84 -22.17 1.79
CA PHE A 71 2.23 -20.84 1.80
C PHE A 71 1.47 -20.54 3.10
N ARG A 72 0.65 -21.47 3.58
CA ARG A 72 -0.11 -21.31 4.83
C ARG A 72 0.78 -21.21 6.07
N SER A 73 1.97 -21.81 6.06
CA SER A 73 2.94 -21.70 7.15
C SER A 73 3.76 -20.40 7.15
N GLY A 74 3.80 -19.70 6.01
CA GLY A 74 4.42 -18.37 5.86
C GLY A 74 3.47 -17.21 6.13
N LEU A 75 2.20 -17.51 6.44
CA LEU A 75 1.21 -16.60 7.04
C LEU A 75 1.39 -16.55 8.55
#